data_AF-A0A9X8YP31-F1
#
_entry.id   AF-A0A9X8YP31-F1
#
_cell.length_a   1.000
_cell.length_b   1.000
_cell.length_c   1.000
_cell.angle_alpha   90.00
_cell.angle_beta   90.00
_cell.angle_gamma   90.00
#
_symmetry.space_group_name_H-M   'P 1'
#
loop_
_entity.id
_entity.type
_entity.pdbx_description
1 polymer ?
#
loop_
_entity_poly.entity_id
_entity_poly.type
_entity_poly.pdbx_seq_one_letter_code
_entity_poly.pdbx_strand_id
1 'polypeptide(L)'
;MKTKIGCLTAILLLSGCAKDPQTASNISGSGTTRGGWLKPPPQAPVNRTGTPVAYNDYIRQAASNYGVDETLIKAIIQVESGFNPNVVSTSNAVGLMQLKASTAG
;
A
#
# COMPACT_ATOMS: atom_id res chain seq x y z
N MET A 1 49.99 -8.69 -33.95
CA MET A 1 49.62 -7.32 -33.55
C MET A 1 48.24 -7.41 -32.89
N LYS A 2 48.13 -7.08 -31.60
CA LYS A 2 46.90 -7.26 -30.78
C LYS A 2 46.27 -5.88 -30.56
N THR A 3 45.14 -5.59 -31.20
CA THR A 3 44.41 -4.33 -31.01
C THR A 3 43.44 -4.47 -29.84
N LYS A 4 43.71 -3.77 -28.74
CA LYS A 4 42.82 -3.70 -27.58
C LYS A 4 41.78 -2.62 -27.83
N ILE A 5 40.54 -3.05 -28.10
CA ILE A 5 39.34 -2.21 -28.08
C ILE A 5 39.00 -1.98 -26.61
N GLY A 6 39.59 -0.92 -26.05
CA GLY A 6 39.42 -0.50 -24.67
C GLY A 6 38.47 0.68 -24.59
N CYS A 7 37.20 0.35 -24.35
CA CYS A 7 36.29 1.08 -23.47
C CYS A 7 36.29 2.60 -23.64
N LEU A 8 35.60 3.05 -24.70
CA LEU A 8 35.00 4.38 -24.78
C LEU A 8 34.16 4.55 -23.51
N THR A 9 34.68 5.33 -22.56
CA THR A 9 34.03 5.68 -21.30
C THR A 9 32.83 6.57 -21.60
N ALA A 10 31.73 5.92 -21.99
CA ALA A 10 30.43 6.54 -22.12
C ALA A 10 29.92 6.88 -20.72
N ILE A 11 30.15 8.13 -20.36
CA ILE A 11 29.54 8.86 -19.25
C ILE A 11 28.02 8.76 -19.40
N LEU A 12 27.41 7.78 -18.73
CA LEU A 12 25.97 7.71 -18.53
C LEU A 12 25.64 8.57 -17.32
N LEU A 13 25.18 9.78 -17.62
CA LEU A 13 24.63 10.75 -16.69
C LEU A 13 23.46 10.10 -15.93
N LEU A 14 23.66 9.86 -14.63
CA LEU A 14 22.59 9.60 -13.68
C LEU A 14 21.77 10.90 -13.53
N SER A 15 20.78 11.09 -14.40
CA SER A 15 19.76 12.11 -14.25
C SER A 15 18.57 11.52 -13.49
N GLY A 16 18.33 12.04 -12.28
CA GLY A 16 16.98 12.13 -11.72
C GLY A 16 16.62 11.14 -10.61
N CYS A 17 17.16 11.36 -9.41
CA CYS A 17 16.39 11.09 -8.20
C CYS A 17 15.60 12.36 -7.86
N ALA A 18 14.33 12.45 -8.26
CA ALA A 18 13.39 13.38 -7.67
C ALA A 18 12.29 12.53 -7.01
N LYS A 19 12.53 12.18 -5.74
CA LYS A 19 11.52 11.59 -4.87
C LYS A 19 10.90 12.79 -4.17
N ASP A 20 9.73 13.24 -4.64
CA ASP A 20 9.03 14.36 -4.05
C ASP A 20 8.83 14.10 -2.54
N PRO A 21 9.32 14.99 -1.65
CA PRO A 21 8.94 14.95 -0.26
C PRO A 21 7.45 15.27 -0.18
N GLN A 22 6.73 14.39 0.50
CA GLN A 22 5.30 14.50 0.78
C GLN A 22 4.94 15.94 1.16
N THR A 23 4.24 16.62 0.26
CA THR A 23 3.61 17.91 0.53
C THR A 23 2.72 17.73 1.76
N ALA A 24 3.19 18.27 2.88
CA ALA A 24 2.43 18.46 4.09
C ALA A 24 1.22 19.34 3.77
N SER A 25 0.09 18.72 3.44
CA SER A 25 -1.19 19.42 3.43
C SER A 25 -1.69 19.45 4.87
N ASN A 26 -1.41 20.56 5.55
CA ASN A 26 -2.20 21.02 6.68
C ASN A 26 -3.67 21.08 6.24
N ILE A 27 -4.45 20.07 6.61
CA ILE A 27 -5.90 20.15 6.54
C ILE A 27 -6.38 20.00 7.97
N SER A 28 -6.63 21.17 8.56
CA SER A 28 -7.44 21.36 9.74
C SER A 28 -8.78 20.66 9.51
N GLY A 29 -8.89 19.43 10.02
CA GLY A 29 -10.13 18.66 10.03
C GLY A 29 -11.08 19.23 11.07
N SER A 30 -11.64 20.41 10.78
CA SER A 30 -12.84 20.93 11.44
C SER A 30 -14.04 20.10 10.99
N GLY A 31 -14.10 18.84 11.44
CA GLY A 31 -15.24 17.96 11.31
C GLY A 31 -16.12 18.08 12.55
N THR A 32 -17.02 19.05 12.52
CA THR A 32 -18.12 19.26 13.45
C THR A 32 -18.72 17.93 13.94
N THR A 33 -18.44 17.61 15.21
CA THR A 33 -19.15 16.61 16.01
C THR A 33 -20.63 16.96 16.11
N ARG A 34 -21.50 16.17 15.48
CA ARG A 34 -22.94 16.12 15.79
C ARG A 34 -23.41 14.67 15.90
N GLY A 35 -23.42 14.18 17.14
CA GLY A 35 -24.32 13.13 17.64
C GLY A 35 -24.28 11.77 16.94
N GLY A 36 -23.45 10.85 17.43
CA GLY A 36 -23.55 9.43 17.12
C GLY A 36 -22.68 8.58 18.04
N TRP A 37 -23.29 7.74 18.86
CA TRP A 37 -22.65 6.79 19.79
C TRP A 37 -21.97 5.65 19.03
N LEU A 38 -20.89 5.93 18.32
CA LEU A 38 -19.97 4.92 17.81
C LEU A 38 -18.57 5.53 17.96
N LYS A 39 -17.89 5.19 19.06
CA LYS A 39 -16.45 5.37 19.12
C LYS A 39 -15.89 4.38 18.09
N PRO A 40 -15.36 4.82 16.93
CA PRO A 40 -14.71 3.89 16.03
C PRO A 40 -13.60 3.17 16.83
N PRO A 41 -13.36 1.87 16.56
CA PRO A 41 -12.20 1.19 17.12
C PRO A 41 -10.94 2.03 16.84
N PRO A 42 -9.87 1.93 17.64
CA PRO A 42 -8.64 2.67 17.38
C PRO A 42 -8.14 2.36 15.97
N GLN A 43 -8.48 3.24 15.02
CA GLN A 43 -8.16 3.10 13.61
C GLN A 43 -6.76 3.66 13.46
N ALA A 44 -5.86 2.85 12.90
CA ALA A 44 -4.56 3.33 12.43
C ALA A 44 -4.78 4.55 11.53
N PRO A 45 -3.83 5.51 11.48
CA PRO A 45 -3.96 6.68 10.63
C PRO A 45 -4.31 6.24 9.19
N VAL A 46 -5.44 6.72 8.70
CA VAL A 46 -5.97 6.43 7.36
C VAL A 46 -5.71 7.62 6.43
N ASN A 47 -5.43 7.34 5.16
CA ASN A 47 -5.37 8.36 4.11
C ASN A 47 -6.79 8.81 3.70
N ARG A 48 -6.91 9.82 2.84
CA ARG A 48 -8.16 10.34 2.24
C ARG A 48 -9.04 9.26 1.60
N THR A 49 -8.47 8.12 1.23
CA THR A 49 -9.16 6.97 0.65
C THR A 49 -9.64 5.95 1.70
N GLY A 50 -9.52 6.25 3.01
CA GLY A 50 -9.92 5.35 4.10
C GLY A 50 -8.94 4.19 4.33
N THR A 51 -7.81 4.18 3.64
CA THR A 51 -6.80 3.11 3.71
C THR A 51 -5.80 3.39 4.82
N PRO A 52 -5.55 2.43 5.74
CA PRO A 52 -4.52 2.59 6.76
C PRO A 52 -3.13 2.75 6.12
N VAL A 53 -2.40 3.78 6.56
CA VAL A 53 -1.07 4.13 6.03
C VAL A 53 -0.08 2.97 6.18
N ALA A 54 -0.24 2.14 7.21
CA ALA A 54 0.61 0.99 7.50
C ALA A 54 0.69 -0.06 6.37
N TYR A 55 -0.30 -0.12 5.48
CA TYR A 55 -0.36 -1.14 4.42
C TYR A 55 0.02 -0.64 3.03
N ASN A 56 0.22 0.68 2.86
CA ASN A 56 0.44 1.28 1.54
C ASN A 56 1.67 0.73 0.82
N ASP A 57 2.77 0.53 1.54
CA ASP A 57 4.01 0.02 0.94
C ASP A 57 3.84 -1.44 0.47
N TYR A 58 3.19 -2.28 1.28
CA TYR A 58 2.88 -3.66 0.90
C TYR A 58 1.94 -3.75 -0.29
N ILE A 59 0.91 -2.89 -0.33
CA ILE A 59 -0.03 -2.80 -1.43
C ILE A 59 0.67 -2.37 -2.72
N ARG A 60 1.54 -1.35 -2.66
CA ARG A 60 2.33 -0.90 -3.82
C ARG A 60 3.27 -1.99 -4.33
N GLN A 61 3.96 -2.69 -3.42
CA GLN A 61 4.85 -3.79 -3.79
C GLN A 61 4.07 -4.92 -4.47
N ALA A 62 2.94 -5.34 -3.90
CA ALA A 62 2.09 -6.37 -4.50
C ALA A 62 1.56 -5.94 -5.87
N ALA A 63 1.05 -4.70 -5.99
CA ALA A 63 0.61 -4.12 -7.26
C ALA A 63 1.71 -4.20 -8.33
N SER A 64 2.93 -3.78 -7.98
CA SER A 64 4.08 -3.82 -8.88
C SER A 64 4.49 -5.24 -9.25
N ASN A 65 4.52 -6.17 -8.29
CA ASN A 65 4.99 -7.53 -8.50
C ASN A 65 4.07 -8.33 -9.43
N TYR A 66 2.76 -8.06 -9.36
CA TYR A 66 1.74 -8.81 -10.09
C TYR A 66 1.12 -8.01 -11.26
N GLY A 67 1.53 -6.76 -11.48
CA GLY A 67 1.00 -5.92 -12.55
C GLY A 67 -0.48 -5.57 -12.40
N VAL A 68 -0.95 -5.43 -11.15
CA VAL A 68 -2.36 -5.13 -10.82
C VAL A 68 -2.49 -3.74 -10.22
N ASP A 69 -3.67 -3.13 -10.36
CA ASP A 69 -3.94 -1.80 -9.81
C ASP A 69 -3.98 -1.80 -8.27
N GLU A 70 -3.33 -0.83 -7.62
CA GLU A 70 -3.33 -0.71 -6.16
C GLU A 70 -4.75 -0.53 -5.59
N THR A 71 -5.64 0.16 -6.31
CA THR A 71 -7.04 0.40 -5.93
C THR A 71 -7.80 -0.90 -5.89
N LEU A 72 -7.54 -1.82 -6.81
CA LEU A 72 -8.14 -3.16 -6.79
C LEU A 72 -7.74 -3.92 -5.53
N ILE A 73 -6.44 -3.92 -5.20
CA ILE A 73 -5.94 -4.55 -3.97
C ILE A 73 -6.61 -3.93 -2.73
N LYS A 74 -6.68 -2.60 -2.66
CA LYS A 74 -7.33 -1.87 -1.55
C LYS A 74 -8.81 -2.24 -1.44
N ALA A 75 -9.52 -2.32 -2.56
CA ALA A 75 -10.94 -2.68 -2.60
C ALA A 75 -11.17 -4.10 -2.07
N ILE A 76 -10.31 -5.06 -2.46
CA ILE A 76 -10.38 -6.43 -1.95
C ILE A 76 -10.15 -6.44 -0.43
N ILE A 77 -9.08 -5.82 0.08
CA ILE A 77 -8.81 -5.79 1.53
C ILE A 77 -9.97 -5.15 2.31
N GLN A 78 -10.56 -4.08 1.78
CA GLN A 78 -11.70 -3.41 2.39
C GLN A 78 -12.92 -4.34 2.51
N VAL A 79 -13.23 -5.10 1.44
CA VAL A 79 -14.36 -6.04 1.43
C VAL A 79 -14.10 -7.24 2.34
N GLU A 80 -12.89 -7.77 2.34
CA GLU A 80 -12.56 -9.01 3.07
C GLU A 80 -12.41 -8.80 4.57
N SER A 81 -11.83 -7.68 5.00
CA SER A 81 -11.48 -7.47 6.43
C SER A 81 -11.69 -6.06 6.94
N GLY A 82 -12.00 -5.09 6.08
CA GLY A 82 -11.99 -3.68 6.45
C GLY A 82 -10.61 -3.22 6.97
N PHE A 83 -9.53 -3.78 6.44
CA PHE A 83 -8.15 -3.59 6.89
C PHE A 83 -7.83 -4.06 8.33
N ASN A 84 -8.58 -5.02 8.87
CA ASN A 84 -8.25 -5.64 10.15
C ASN A 84 -7.41 -6.92 9.92
N PRO A 85 -6.12 -6.94 10.32
CA PRO A 85 -5.24 -8.09 10.08
C PRO A 85 -5.56 -9.30 10.98
N ASN A 86 -6.41 -9.14 12.01
CA ASN A 86 -6.72 -10.19 12.97
C ASN A 86 -8.04 -10.92 12.67
N VAL A 87 -8.68 -10.66 11.53
CA VAL A 87 -9.95 -11.30 11.16
C VAL A 87 -9.71 -12.78 10.83
N VAL A 88 -10.53 -13.64 11.46
CA VAL A 88 -10.60 -15.06 11.16
C VAL A 88 -12.07 -15.42 10.89
N SER A 89 -12.36 -15.97 9.71
CA SER A 89 -13.72 -16.41 9.39
C SER A 89 -14.07 -17.77 9.99
N THR A 90 -15.36 -18.09 10.05
CA THR A 90 -15.88 -19.41 10.46
C THR A 90 -15.37 -20.54 9.57
N SER A 91 -14.98 -20.23 8.34
CA SER A 91 -14.39 -21.18 7.41
C SER A 91 -12.87 -21.29 7.54
N ASN A 92 -12.23 -20.63 8.50
CA ASN A 92 -10.77 -20.55 8.70
C ASN A 92 -10.02 -19.78 7.59
N ALA A 93 -10.64 -18.74 7.05
CA ALA A 93 -9.94 -17.75 6.25
C ALA A 93 -9.30 -16.69 7.18
N VAL A 94 -8.10 -16.20 6.85
CA VAL A 94 -7.29 -15.37 7.78
C VAL A 94 -6.78 -14.08 7.16
N GLY A 95 -6.71 -13.04 7.99
CA GLY A 95 -5.99 -11.79 7.72
C GLY A 95 -6.69 -10.83 6.77
N LEU A 96 -5.90 -9.91 6.19
CA LEU A 96 -6.37 -8.77 5.40
C LEU A 96 -7.20 -9.15 4.18
N MET A 97 -6.83 -10.26 3.53
CA MET A 97 -7.47 -10.75 2.30
C MET A 97 -8.20 -12.07 2.51
N GLN A 98 -8.41 -12.49 3.76
CA GLN A 98 -9.10 -13.75 4.09
C GLN A 98 -8.59 -14.94 3.27
N LEU A 99 -7.27 -15.20 3.33
CA LEU A 99 -6.66 -16.32 2.62
C LEU A 99 -6.94 -17.64 3.35
N LYS A 100 -7.10 -18.74 2.60
CA LYS A 100 -7.24 -20.10 3.14
C LYS A 100 -6.00 -20.94 2.83
N ALA A 101 -5.61 -21.81 3.75
CA ALA A 101 -4.47 -22.70 3.58
C ALA A 101 -4.60 -23.63 2.35
N SER A 102 -5.82 -24.04 2.00
CA SER A 102 -6.10 -24.83 0.79
C SER A 102 -5.84 -24.08 -0.53
N THR A 103 -5.66 -22.77 -0.46
CA THR A 103 -5.50 -21.86 -1.61
C THR A 103 -4.05 -21.40 -1.79
N ALA A 104 -3.15 -21.71 -0.84
CA ALA A 104 -1.75 -21.27 -0.85
C ALA A 104 -0.77 -22.31 -1.45
N GLY A 105 -1.28 -23.34 -2.13
CA GLY A 105 -0.51 -24.44 -2.71
C GLY A 105 -0.21 -24.24 -4.20
#